data_AF-A0A378U7N4-F1
#
_entry.id   AF-A0A378U7N4-F1
#
_cell.length_a   1.000
_cell.length_b   1.000
_cell.length_c   1.000
_cell.angle_alpha   90.00
_cell.angle_beta   90.00
_cell.angle_gamma   90.00
#
_symmetry.space_group_name_H-M   'P 1'
#
loop_
_entity.id
_entity.type
_entity.pdbx_description
1 polymer ?
#
loop_
_entity_poly.entity_id
_entity_poly.type
_entity_poly.pdbx_seq_one_letter_code
_entity_poly.pdbx_strand_id
1 'polypeptide(L)'
;MTESLPGGPVRGRPGGESRDLVRQALLVRATKLTLAAIPRIPDRVKRLLLGGRSVTIDGNTLDTTLQLTLAAEHAAGVGGLVADHDPETGVAVSRAALRSTAAMMKVRIDADVSEISIPGPAGPIPARRYVPDGTGSPATSALLLYFHGGGFVLGDLDTHDSLCRLICRDGGSR
;
A
#
# COMPACT_ATOMS: atom_id res chain seq x y z
N MET A 1 -23.73 -48.32 -19.85
CA MET A 1 -22.36 -47.93 -19.46
C MET A 1 -22.04 -46.68 -20.28
N THR A 2 -21.69 -45.60 -19.59
CA THR A 2 -21.99 -44.21 -19.93
C THR A 2 -21.01 -43.57 -20.92
N GLU A 3 -21.47 -43.21 -22.12
CA GLU A 3 -20.82 -42.18 -22.93
C GLU A 3 -21.46 -40.82 -22.63
N SER A 4 -20.68 -39.88 -22.10
CA SER A 4 -21.11 -38.49 -21.88
C SER A 4 -20.71 -37.62 -23.06
N LEU A 5 -21.69 -36.91 -23.61
CA LEU A 5 -21.58 -36.05 -24.79
C LEU A 5 -20.81 -34.73 -24.54
N PRO A 6 -20.30 -34.08 -25.61
CA PRO A 6 -19.39 -32.94 -25.56
C PRO A 6 -20.07 -31.59 -25.21
N GLY A 7 -19.23 -30.63 -24.84
CA GLY A 7 -19.57 -29.37 -24.18
C GLY A 7 -20.71 -28.54 -24.81
N GLY A 8 -21.64 -28.12 -23.95
CA GLY A 8 -22.56 -27.03 -24.23
C GLY A 8 -21.87 -25.67 -24.08
N PRO A 9 -22.27 -24.64 -24.85
CA PRO A 9 -21.61 -23.34 -24.81
C PRO A 9 -21.89 -22.64 -23.48
N VAL A 10 -20.83 -22.17 -22.83
CA VAL A 10 -20.93 -21.21 -21.73
C VAL A 10 -21.48 -19.91 -22.32
N ARG A 11 -22.74 -19.60 -22.03
CA ARG A 11 -23.31 -18.27 -22.29
C ARG A 11 -22.66 -17.26 -21.35
N GLY A 12 -21.51 -16.72 -21.75
CA GLY A 12 -21.03 -15.46 -21.22
C GLY A 12 -22.03 -14.37 -21.57
N ARG A 13 -22.60 -13.68 -20.56
CA ARG A 13 -23.30 -12.41 -20.76
C ARG A 13 -22.22 -11.32 -20.88
N PRO A 14 -21.98 -10.71 -22.06
CA PRO A 14 -21.03 -9.62 -22.18
C PRO A 14 -21.72 -8.36 -21.69
N GLY A 15 -21.50 -7.99 -20.43
CA GLY A 15 -22.08 -6.75 -19.89
C GLY A 15 -22.00 -6.55 -18.38
N GLY A 16 -21.72 -7.61 -17.60
CA GLY A 16 -21.50 -7.51 -16.15
C GLY A 16 -20.11 -6.99 -15.81
N GLU A 17 -19.07 -7.62 -16.38
CA GLU A 17 -17.66 -7.33 -16.04
C GLU A 17 -17.28 -5.86 -16.25
N SER A 18 -17.70 -5.23 -17.34
CA SER A 18 -17.36 -3.83 -17.61
C SER A 18 -18.00 -2.85 -16.61
N ARG A 19 -19.22 -3.12 -16.14
CA ARG A 19 -19.92 -2.26 -15.16
C ARG A 19 -19.31 -2.41 -13.77
N ASP A 20 -18.88 -3.62 -13.43
CA ASP A 20 -18.24 -3.91 -12.15
C ASP A 20 -16.82 -3.32 -12.10
N LEU A 21 -16.06 -3.41 -13.20
CA LEU A 21 -14.76 -2.74 -13.33
C LEU A 21 -14.88 -1.20 -13.23
N VAL A 22 -15.87 -0.60 -13.87
CA VAL A 22 -16.12 0.85 -13.78
C VAL A 22 -16.51 1.25 -12.36
N ARG A 23 -17.38 0.48 -11.68
CA ARG A 23 -17.74 0.72 -10.28
C ARG A 23 -16.53 0.61 -9.36
N GLN A 24 -15.70 -0.42 -9.54
CA GLN A 24 -14.50 -0.63 -8.73
C GLN A 24 -13.48 0.49 -8.94
N ALA A 25 -13.26 0.92 -10.19
CA ALA A 25 -12.38 2.06 -10.49
C ALA A 25 -12.89 3.37 -9.87
N LEU A 26 -14.21 3.61 -9.89
CA LEU A 26 -14.82 4.76 -9.24
C LEU A 26 -14.67 4.71 -7.72
N LEU A 27 -14.88 3.54 -7.10
CA LEU A 27 -14.67 3.35 -5.66
C LEU A 27 -13.21 3.60 -5.27
N VAL A 28 -12.25 3.02 -5.99
CA VAL A 28 -10.82 3.23 -5.76
C VAL A 28 -10.45 4.72 -5.85
N ARG A 29 -10.98 5.43 -6.85
CA ARG A 29 -10.74 6.86 -7.03
C ARG A 29 -11.38 7.71 -5.95
N ALA A 30 -12.61 7.38 -5.52
CA ALA A 30 -13.29 8.03 -4.43
C ALA A 30 -12.54 7.81 -3.10
N THR A 31 -12.13 6.58 -2.80
CA THR A 31 -11.33 6.24 -1.61
C THR A 31 -10.01 7.01 -1.59
N LYS A 32 -9.27 7.04 -2.72
CA LYS A 32 -8.03 7.82 -2.84
C LYS A 32 -8.23 9.31 -2.60
N LEU A 33 -9.29 9.89 -3.17
CA LEU A 33 -9.61 11.31 -2.99
C LEU A 33 -9.95 11.63 -1.53
N THR A 34 -10.77 10.79 -0.90
CA THR A 34 -11.14 10.93 0.52
C THR A 34 -9.91 10.88 1.41
N LEU A 35 -9.05 9.86 1.24
CA LEU A 35 -7.79 9.73 2.00
C LEU A 35 -6.86 10.93 1.81
N ALA A 36 -6.75 11.45 0.59
CA ALA A 36 -5.92 12.63 0.29
C ALA A 36 -6.49 13.95 0.86
N ALA A 37 -7.79 14.01 1.13
CA ALA A 37 -8.45 15.19 1.68
C ALA A 37 -8.38 15.23 3.22
N ILE A 38 -8.43 14.08 3.90
CA ILE A 38 -8.47 13.98 5.38
C ILE A 38 -7.39 14.85 6.06
N PRO A 39 -6.10 14.83 5.66
CA PRO A 39 -5.09 15.66 6.32
C PRO A 39 -5.34 17.17 6.22
N ARG A 40 -6.07 17.63 5.19
CA ARG A 40 -6.39 19.05 4.95
C ARG A 40 -7.59 19.54 5.77
N ILE A 41 -8.36 18.64 6.38
CA ILE A 41 -9.51 19.00 7.21
C ILE A 41 -9.00 19.58 8.54
N PRO A 42 -9.53 20.71 9.04
CA PRO A 42 -9.18 21.20 10.38
C PRO A 42 -9.56 20.22 11.49
N ASP A 43 -8.75 20.09 12.54
CA ASP A 43 -8.96 19.07 13.58
C ASP A 43 -10.29 19.17 14.31
N ARG A 44 -10.83 20.38 14.47
CA ARG A 44 -12.17 20.58 15.03
C ARG A 44 -13.25 19.91 14.19
N VAL A 45 -13.12 19.98 12.87
CA VAL A 45 -14.06 19.35 11.93
C VAL A 45 -13.85 17.84 11.94
N LYS A 46 -12.60 17.34 11.93
CA LYS A 46 -12.32 15.90 12.08
C LYS A 46 -12.94 15.34 13.35
N ARG A 47 -12.77 16.05 14.47
CA ARG A 47 -13.34 15.66 15.78
C ARG A 47 -14.86 15.64 15.77
N LEU A 48 -15.49 16.59 15.09
CA LEU A 48 -16.94 16.59 14.90
C LEU A 48 -17.41 15.39 14.06
N LEU A 49 -16.71 15.08 12.95
CA LEU A 49 -17.00 13.91 12.10
C LEU A 49 -16.83 12.59 12.86
N LEU A 50 -15.90 12.56 13.82
CA LEU A 50 -15.68 11.43 14.73
C LEU A 50 -16.70 11.37 15.90
N GLY A 51 -17.69 12.26 15.92
CA GLY A 51 -18.69 12.33 17.00
C GLY A 51 -18.08 12.73 18.35
N GLY A 52 -17.00 13.51 18.34
CA GLY A 52 -16.27 13.92 19.54
C GLY A 52 -15.41 12.83 20.18
N ARG A 53 -15.37 11.62 19.59
CA ARG A 53 -14.64 10.47 20.17
C ARG A 53 -13.14 10.71 20.12
N SER A 54 -12.46 10.33 21.19
CA SER A 54 -11.01 10.24 21.28
C SER A 54 -10.64 8.82 21.69
N VAL A 55 -9.67 8.20 21.04
CA VAL A 55 -9.16 6.87 21.40
C VAL A 55 -7.85 7.04 22.15
N THR A 56 -7.80 6.58 23.40
CA THR A 56 -6.59 6.59 24.23
C THR A 56 -6.34 5.18 24.76
N ILE A 57 -5.16 4.62 24.49
CA ILE A 57 -4.74 3.29 24.95
C ILE A 57 -3.39 3.46 25.65
N ASP A 58 -3.26 2.93 26.87
CA ASP A 58 -2.03 3.03 27.67
C ASP A 58 -1.49 4.45 27.82
N GLY A 59 -2.41 5.43 27.94
CA GLY A 59 -2.08 6.85 28.05
C GLY A 59 -1.73 7.55 26.72
N ASN A 60 -1.60 6.81 25.62
CA ASN A 60 -1.34 7.36 24.30
C ASN A 60 -2.65 7.65 23.57
N THR A 61 -2.87 8.93 23.23
CA THR A 61 -4.05 9.36 22.48
C THR A 61 -3.77 9.32 20.98
N LEU A 62 -4.63 8.65 20.23
CA LEU A 62 -4.53 8.54 18.78
C LEU A 62 -4.71 9.92 18.13
N ASP A 63 -3.85 10.24 17.17
CA ASP A 63 -3.97 11.47 16.37
C ASP A 63 -5.33 11.55 15.67
N THR A 64 -5.94 12.73 15.66
CA THR A 64 -7.31 12.91 15.15
C THR A 64 -7.38 12.67 13.63
N THR A 65 -6.29 12.94 12.89
CA THR A 65 -6.20 12.62 11.46
C THR A 65 -6.16 11.12 11.25
N LEU A 66 -5.28 10.41 11.98
CA LEU A 66 -5.19 8.95 11.90
C LEU A 66 -6.50 8.26 12.31
N GLN A 67 -7.16 8.74 13.36
CA GLN A 67 -8.44 8.20 13.80
C GLN A 67 -9.53 8.35 12.71
N LEU A 68 -9.57 9.48 12.02
CA LEU A 68 -10.51 9.69 10.92
C LEU A 68 -10.16 8.83 9.69
N THR A 69 -8.87 8.69 9.38
CA THR A 69 -8.39 7.77 8.33
C THR A 69 -8.83 6.35 8.61
N LEU A 70 -8.59 5.83 9.82
CA LEU A 70 -8.99 4.47 10.21
C LEU A 70 -10.50 4.27 10.18
N ALA A 71 -11.28 5.27 10.61
CA ALA A 71 -12.74 5.21 10.52
C ALA A 71 -13.22 5.13 9.07
N ALA A 72 -12.58 5.87 8.15
CA ALA A 72 -12.89 5.82 6.73
C ALA A 72 -12.48 4.49 6.09
N GLU A 73 -11.32 3.94 6.47
CA GLU A 73 -10.85 2.61 6.04
C GLU A 73 -11.79 1.50 6.49
N HIS A 74 -12.19 1.50 7.77
CA HIS A 74 -13.17 0.54 8.29
C HIS A 74 -14.52 0.64 7.57
N ALA A 75 -15.01 1.86 7.31
CA ALA A 75 -16.24 2.07 6.55
C ALA A 75 -16.14 1.57 5.10
N ALA A 76 -14.92 1.56 4.53
CA ALA A 76 -14.62 1.01 3.21
C ALA A 76 -14.34 -0.52 3.22
N GLY A 77 -14.46 -1.19 4.37
CA GLY A 77 -14.21 -2.63 4.53
C GLY A 77 -12.73 -3.00 4.64
N VAL A 78 -11.83 -2.03 4.83
CA VAL A 78 -10.41 -2.26 5.08
C VAL A 78 -10.23 -2.47 6.58
N GLY A 79 -10.42 -3.71 7.03
CA GLY A 79 -10.41 -4.08 8.45
C GLY A 79 -9.07 -4.52 9.02
N GLY A 80 -8.01 -4.60 8.21
CA GLY A 80 -6.69 -5.03 8.67
C GLY A 80 -5.70 -5.37 7.57
N LEU A 81 -4.51 -5.85 7.97
CA LEU A 81 -3.42 -6.25 7.07
C LEU A 81 -3.60 -7.66 6.49
N VAL A 82 -4.37 -8.52 7.16
CA VAL A 82 -4.70 -9.86 6.68
C VAL A 82 -6.04 -9.77 6.00
N ALA A 83 -6.03 -9.92 4.67
CA ALA A 83 -7.23 -9.82 3.85
C ALA A 83 -8.03 -11.13 3.81
N ASP A 84 -7.34 -12.26 4.00
CA ASP A 84 -7.92 -13.59 3.96
C ASP A 84 -7.14 -14.53 4.89
N HIS A 85 -7.87 -15.38 5.61
CA HIS A 85 -7.34 -16.36 6.58
C HIS A 85 -7.28 -17.78 6.02
N ASP A 86 -7.59 -17.98 4.74
CA ASP A 86 -7.41 -19.25 4.06
C ASP A 86 -5.93 -19.70 4.14
N PRO A 87 -5.65 -20.93 4.59
CA PRO A 87 -4.29 -21.38 4.86
C PRO A 87 -3.43 -21.53 3.59
N GLU A 88 -4.04 -21.72 2.42
CA GLU A 88 -3.30 -21.92 1.17
C GLU A 88 -3.10 -20.61 0.40
N THR A 89 -4.12 -19.75 0.39
CA THR A 89 -4.17 -18.57 -0.47
C THR A 89 -4.06 -17.25 0.30
N GLY A 90 -4.32 -17.24 1.61
CA GLY A 90 -4.45 -16.02 2.41
C GLY A 90 -3.22 -15.12 2.38
N VAL A 91 -2.01 -15.69 2.35
CA VAL A 91 -0.75 -14.92 2.23
C VAL A 91 -0.65 -14.21 0.88
N ALA A 92 -0.97 -14.91 -0.21
CA ALA A 92 -0.90 -14.33 -1.55
C ALA A 92 -1.93 -13.21 -1.73
N VAL A 93 -3.16 -13.44 -1.24
CA VAL A 93 -4.24 -12.43 -1.25
C VAL A 93 -3.85 -11.21 -0.42
N SER A 94 -3.32 -11.41 0.79
CA SER A 94 -2.92 -10.30 1.68
C SER A 94 -1.75 -9.49 1.10
N ARG A 95 -0.77 -10.14 0.45
CA ARG A 95 0.31 -9.44 -0.29
C ARG A 95 -0.24 -8.59 -1.44
N ALA A 96 -1.15 -9.15 -2.23
CA ALA A 96 -1.78 -8.43 -3.34
C ALA A 96 -2.63 -7.25 -2.86
N ALA A 97 -3.36 -7.42 -1.75
CA ALA A 97 -4.11 -6.35 -1.10
C ALA A 97 -3.18 -5.22 -0.65
N LEU A 98 -2.07 -5.54 0.03
CA LEU A 98 -1.09 -4.54 0.47
C LEU A 98 -0.46 -3.78 -0.70
N ARG A 99 -0.10 -4.45 -1.79
CA ARG A 99 0.37 -3.80 -3.03
C ARG A 99 -0.65 -2.81 -3.58
N SER A 100 -1.92 -3.22 -3.63
CA SER A 100 -3.00 -2.39 -4.13
C SER A 100 -3.19 -1.14 -3.27
N THR A 101 -3.18 -1.30 -1.94
CA THR A 101 -3.28 -0.18 -0.99
C THR A 101 -2.08 0.76 -1.10
N ALA A 102 -0.85 0.24 -1.15
CA ALA A 102 0.36 1.04 -1.32
C ALA A 102 0.34 1.82 -2.65
N ALA A 103 -0.12 1.20 -3.74
CA ALA A 103 -0.25 1.86 -5.04
C ALA A 103 -1.27 3.03 -5.01
N MET A 104 -2.36 2.92 -4.23
CA MET A 104 -3.31 4.02 -4.05
C MET A 104 -2.66 5.22 -3.35
N MET A 105 -1.81 4.96 -2.36
CA MET A 105 -1.11 5.96 -1.55
C MET A 105 0.23 6.43 -2.13
N LYS A 106 0.62 5.93 -3.31
CA LYS A 106 1.89 6.28 -3.95
C LYS A 106 2.02 7.79 -4.15
N VAL A 107 3.10 8.35 -3.62
CA VAL A 107 3.48 9.76 -3.78
C VAL A 107 4.62 9.83 -4.79
N ARG A 108 4.55 10.82 -5.69
CA ARG A 108 5.63 11.09 -6.64
C ARG A 108 6.73 11.85 -5.92
N ILE A 109 7.89 11.20 -5.77
CA ILE A 109 9.11 11.76 -5.20
C ILE A 109 10.22 11.38 -6.16
N ASP A 110 10.86 12.38 -6.75
CA ASP A 110 11.93 12.16 -7.72
C ASP A 110 13.20 11.69 -6.99
N ALA A 111 13.86 10.69 -7.57
CA ALA A 111 15.11 10.09 -7.13
C ALA A 111 15.61 9.19 -8.27
N ASP A 112 16.93 9.11 -8.45
CA ASP A 112 17.57 8.11 -9.31
C ASP A 112 17.44 6.73 -8.65
N VAL A 113 16.87 5.78 -9.39
CA VAL A 113 16.51 4.45 -8.88
C VAL A 113 17.01 3.38 -9.82
N SER A 114 17.75 2.43 -9.27
CA SER A 114 18.20 1.26 -9.99
C SER A 114 17.95 -0.02 -9.20
N GLU A 115 17.55 -1.08 -9.91
CA GLU A 115 17.51 -2.42 -9.35
C GLU A 115 18.92 -3.01 -9.31
N ILE A 116 19.27 -3.64 -8.20
CA ILE A 116 20.55 -4.29 -7.98
C ILE A 116 20.33 -5.69 -7.41
N SER A 117 21.38 -6.50 -7.45
CA SER A 117 21.38 -7.84 -6.88
C SER A 117 22.55 -7.99 -5.91
N ILE A 118 22.28 -8.47 -4.71
CA ILE A 118 23.26 -8.63 -3.64
C ILE A 118 23.51 -10.13 -3.45
N PRO A 119 24.76 -10.62 -3.44
CA PRO A 119 25.05 -12.01 -3.12
C PRO A 119 24.55 -12.37 -1.72
N GLY A 120 23.73 -13.41 -1.62
CA GLY A 120 23.21 -13.93 -0.36
C GLY A 120 23.49 -15.43 -0.18
N PRO A 121 23.39 -15.95 1.05
CA PRO A 121 23.71 -17.35 1.36
C PRO A 121 22.78 -18.37 0.69
N ALA A 122 21.56 -17.96 0.30
CA ALA A 122 20.59 -18.79 -0.42
C ALA A 122 20.46 -18.41 -1.92
N GLY A 123 21.40 -17.62 -2.44
CA GLY A 123 21.36 -17.06 -3.79
C GLY A 123 21.25 -15.53 -3.79
N PRO A 124 21.17 -14.93 -4.99
CA PRO A 124 21.11 -13.47 -5.13
C PRO A 124 19.83 -12.88 -4.53
N ILE A 125 19.97 -11.79 -3.79
CA ILE A 125 18.89 -11.05 -3.12
C ILE A 125 18.58 -9.80 -3.95
N PRO A 126 17.35 -9.63 -4.46
CA PRO A 126 16.94 -8.40 -5.12
C PRO A 126 16.94 -7.23 -4.13
N ALA A 127 17.50 -6.10 -4.55
CA ALA A 127 17.43 -4.85 -3.80
C ALA A 127 17.28 -3.66 -4.75
N ARG A 128 16.78 -2.55 -4.22
CA ARG A 128 16.59 -1.31 -4.97
C ARG A 128 17.47 -0.22 -4.38
N ARG A 129 18.31 0.38 -5.20
CA ARG A 129 19.19 1.50 -4.85
C ARG A 129 18.49 2.81 -5.19
N TYR A 130 18.53 3.75 -4.25
CA TYR A 130 18.00 5.10 -4.41
C TYR A 130 19.15 6.10 -4.22
N VAL A 131 19.25 7.08 -5.12
CA VAL A 131 20.24 8.16 -5.06
C VAL A 131 19.51 9.50 -5.18
N PRO A 132 19.84 10.50 -4.33
CA PRO A 132 19.21 11.80 -4.43
C PRO A 132 19.62 12.52 -5.73
N ASP A 133 18.65 13.19 -6.35
CA ASP A 133 18.86 13.89 -7.62
C ASP A 133 19.82 15.08 -7.45
N GLY A 134 20.67 15.33 -8.46
CA GLY A 134 21.52 16.53 -8.53
C GLY A 134 22.78 16.52 -7.67
N THR A 135 22.96 15.54 -6.76
CA THR A 135 24.22 15.32 -6.06
C THR A 135 25.05 14.32 -6.85
N GLY A 136 25.84 14.79 -7.82
CA GLY A 136 26.91 13.95 -8.39
C GLY A 136 27.67 13.27 -7.26
N SER A 137 27.84 11.95 -7.36
CA SER A 137 28.31 11.05 -6.29
C SER A 137 29.25 11.73 -5.29
N PRO A 138 28.77 12.21 -4.12
CA PRO A 138 29.68 12.65 -3.09
C PRO A 138 30.34 11.37 -2.59
N ALA A 139 31.64 11.23 -2.76
CA ALA A 139 32.44 10.10 -2.23
C ALA A 139 32.36 9.97 -0.68
N THR A 140 31.46 10.71 -0.03
CA THR A 140 31.29 10.92 1.41
C THR A 140 29.84 10.82 1.88
N SER A 141 28.86 10.44 1.04
CA SER A 141 27.46 10.28 1.49
C SER A 141 27.29 9.05 2.37
N ALA A 142 26.61 9.20 3.51
CA ALA A 142 26.23 8.06 4.36
C ALA A 142 25.31 7.09 3.60
N LEU A 143 25.54 5.79 3.77
CA LEU A 143 24.69 4.74 3.20
C LEU A 143 23.66 4.28 4.23
N LEU A 144 22.39 4.26 3.83
CA LEU A 144 21.30 3.65 4.59
C LEU A 144 20.90 2.32 3.95
N LEU A 145 20.89 1.25 4.75
CA LEU A 145 20.23 0.00 4.39
C LEU A 145 18.84 -0.01 5.00
N TYR A 146 17.82 -0.16 4.16
CA TYR A 146 16.43 -0.25 4.58
C TYR A 146 15.89 -1.67 4.38
N PHE A 147 15.29 -2.22 5.44
CA PHE A 147 14.57 -3.48 5.41
C PHE A 147 13.09 -3.19 5.63
N HIS A 148 12.24 -3.66 4.71
CA HIS A 148 10.82 -3.37 4.79
C HIS A 148 10.13 -4.13 5.93
N GLY A 149 9.06 -3.54 6.46
CA GLY A 149 8.21 -4.19 7.45
C GLY A 149 7.28 -5.25 6.84
N GLY A 150 6.30 -5.71 7.61
CA GLY A 150 5.32 -6.72 7.17
C GLY A 150 5.48 -8.09 7.84
N GLY A 151 6.22 -8.16 8.95
CA GLY A 151 6.32 -9.35 9.79
C GLY A 151 6.92 -10.56 9.06
N PHE A 152 7.82 -10.34 8.10
CA PHE A 152 8.42 -11.37 7.22
C PHE A 152 7.43 -12.11 6.31
N VAL A 153 6.16 -11.68 6.27
CA VAL A 153 5.11 -12.30 5.46
C VAL A 153 4.65 -11.35 4.37
N LEU A 154 4.45 -10.08 4.68
CA LEU A 154 3.89 -9.08 3.78
C LEU A 154 4.94 -8.07 3.27
N GLY A 155 4.55 -7.36 2.22
CA GLY A 155 5.34 -6.26 1.65
C GLY A 155 6.41 -6.71 0.66
N ASP A 156 6.96 -5.74 -0.03
CA ASP A 156 8.09 -5.87 -0.95
C ASP A 156 8.70 -4.48 -1.23
N LEU A 157 9.59 -4.41 -2.22
CA LEU A 157 10.24 -3.18 -2.67
C LEU A 157 9.24 -2.12 -3.17
N ASP A 158 8.14 -2.53 -3.80
CA ASP A 158 7.15 -1.60 -4.35
C ASP A 158 6.22 -1.05 -3.28
N THR A 159 5.87 -1.84 -2.26
CA THR A 159 5.01 -1.36 -1.17
C THR A 159 5.68 -0.26 -0.32
N HIS A 160 7.00 -0.13 -0.37
CA HIS A 160 7.78 0.86 0.39
C HIS A 160 8.53 1.88 -0.49
N ASP A 161 8.35 1.85 -1.83
CA ASP A 161 9.07 2.70 -2.78
C ASP A 161 8.97 4.20 -2.44
N SER A 162 7.76 4.71 -2.17
CA SER A 162 7.57 6.12 -1.82
C SER A 162 8.27 6.52 -0.52
N LEU A 163 8.29 5.63 0.49
CA LEU A 163 8.99 5.90 1.75
C LEU A 163 10.51 5.92 1.53
N CYS A 164 11.05 4.95 0.79
CA CYS A 164 12.48 4.92 0.47
C CYS A 164 12.93 6.14 -0.32
N ARG A 165 12.12 6.61 -1.28
CA ARG A 165 12.37 7.86 -2.01
C ARG A 165 12.35 9.09 -1.10
N LEU A 166 11.38 9.15 -0.17
CA LEU A 166 11.29 10.22 0.81
C LEU A 166 12.54 10.26 1.70
N ILE A 167 12.94 9.11 2.25
CA ILE A 167 14.15 8.99 3.07
C ILE A 167 15.40 9.35 2.26
N CYS A 168 15.48 8.93 0.99
CA CYS A 168 16.60 9.27 0.11
C CYS A 168 16.73 10.78 -0.11
N ARG A 169 15.61 11.47 -0.38
CA ARG A 169 15.55 12.92 -0.57
C ARG A 169 15.93 13.68 0.71
N ASP A 170 15.34 13.30 1.85
CA ASP A 170 15.44 14.08 3.08
C ASP A 170 16.66 13.69 3.93
N GLY A 171 17.07 12.41 3.90
CA GLY A 171 18.18 11.89 4.70
C GLY A 171 19.56 12.33 4.21
N GLY A 172 19.67 12.85 2.98
CA GLY A 172 20.89 13.44 2.44
C GLY A 172 21.08 14.92 2.79
N SER A 173 20.05 15.59 3.33
CA SER A 173 20.15 17.00 3.71
C SER A 173 20.84 17.15 5.08
N ARG A 174 22.03 17.75 5.05
CA ARG A 174 22.66 18.38 6.23
C ARG A 174 22.63 19.89 6.03
#